data_AF-A0A7Z0C3M7-F1
#
_entry.id   AF-A0A7Z0C3M7-F1
#
_cell.length_a   1.000
_cell.length_b   1.000
_cell.length_c   1.000
_cell.angle_alpha   90.00
_cell.angle_beta   90.00
_cell.angle_gamma   90.00
#
_symmetry.space_group_name_H-M   'P 1'
#
loop_
_entity.id
_entity.type
_entity.pdbx_description
1 polymer ?
#
loop_
_entity_poly.entity_id
_entity_poly.type
_entity_poly.pdbx_seq_one_letter_code
_entity_poly.pdbx_strand_id
1 'polypeptide(L)'
;MTAPSPGETPSGGPAASGAETRQRLLVAATRAFAEHGVTNASLLDITRQAGQRNRGAVHYHFGSREGLLAAVLEQHADFLSEREHRLHQAALERPDDDLPAALEALVRPATELSETGWSGRCYLVIVADLIADEQHDKDPDVRTALERTGGVPVYELITARMPPMPEEVRAERLALLTSFVLRAIGDRARAEERGSTQRLGLDSETFVRNLVSMAAGMLRADLP
;
A
#
# COMPACT_ATOMS: atom_id res chain seq x y z
N MET A 1 -53.39 -12.36 -38.04
CA MET A 1 -52.24 -11.45 -37.85
C MET A 1 -52.11 -11.23 -36.35
N THR A 2 -51.20 -11.97 -35.72
CA THR A 2 -50.96 -11.97 -34.27
C THR A 2 -49.78 -11.04 -34.01
N ALA A 3 -49.99 -10.00 -33.19
CA ALA A 3 -48.93 -9.10 -32.75
C ALA A 3 -48.03 -9.81 -31.70
N PRO A 4 -46.71 -9.58 -31.68
CA PRO A 4 -45.83 -10.12 -30.67
C PRO A 4 -45.80 -9.25 -29.40
N SER A 5 -45.66 -9.91 -28.24
CA SER A 5 -45.50 -9.30 -26.91
C SER A 5 -44.15 -8.60 -26.73
N PRO A 6 -44.07 -7.51 -25.92
CA PRO A 6 -42.82 -6.87 -25.57
C PRO A 6 -42.28 -7.34 -24.22
N GLY A 7 -40.95 -7.50 -24.13
CA GLY A 7 -40.20 -7.22 -22.91
C GLY A 7 -39.47 -8.40 -22.25
N GLU A 8 -38.40 -8.89 -22.87
CA GLU A 8 -37.30 -9.49 -22.10
C GLU A 8 -36.51 -8.37 -21.41
N THR A 9 -36.59 -8.30 -20.08
CA THR A 9 -35.58 -7.65 -19.24
C THR A 9 -34.30 -8.48 -19.25
N PRO A 10 -33.10 -7.88 -19.44
CA PRO A 10 -31.86 -8.60 -19.23
C PRO A 10 -31.63 -8.77 -17.72
N SER A 11 -31.91 -9.96 -17.21
CA SER A 11 -31.55 -10.39 -15.86
C SER A 11 -30.07 -10.79 -15.84
N GLY A 12 -29.24 -10.00 -15.17
CA GLY A 12 -27.83 -10.36 -14.94
C GLY A 12 -27.73 -11.66 -14.15
N GLY A 13 -27.02 -12.65 -14.69
CA GLY A 13 -26.92 -13.98 -14.09
C GLY A 13 -26.20 -14.03 -12.73
N PRO A 14 -26.24 -15.18 -12.01
CA PRO A 14 -25.65 -15.35 -10.67
C PRO A 14 -24.16 -14.99 -10.56
N ALA A 15 -23.41 -15.07 -11.67
CA ALA A 15 -22.00 -14.68 -11.72
C ALA A 15 -21.78 -13.16 -11.60
N ALA A 16 -22.70 -12.34 -12.12
CA ALA A 16 -22.61 -10.89 -12.04
C ALA A 16 -22.81 -10.38 -10.60
N SER A 17 -23.72 -11.01 -9.84
CA SER A 17 -23.96 -10.65 -8.43
C SER A 17 -22.81 -11.08 -7.50
N GLY A 18 -22.13 -12.18 -7.84
CA GLY A 18 -20.94 -12.65 -7.12
C GLY A 18 -19.75 -11.71 -7.27
N ALA A 19 -19.45 -11.27 -8.50
CA ALA A 19 -18.37 -10.31 -8.75
C ALA A 19 -18.62 -8.94 -8.08
N GLU A 20 -19.86 -8.44 -8.14
CA GLU A 20 -20.26 -7.21 -7.47
C GLU A 20 -20.13 -7.30 -5.95
N THR A 21 -20.51 -8.45 -5.37
CA THR A 21 -20.37 -8.69 -3.93
C THR A 21 -18.91 -8.75 -3.50
N ARG A 22 -18.07 -9.46 -4.26
CA ARG A 22 -16.62 -9.48 -4.05
C ARG A 22 -16.04 -8.07 -4.05
N GLN A 23 -16.42 -7.24 -5.03
CA GLN A 23 -15.93 -5.86 -5.13
C GLN A 23 -16.38 -4.98 -3.95
N ARG A 24 -17.65 -5.09 -3.52
CA ARG A 24 -18.15 -4.33 -2.35
C ARG A 24 -17.43 -4.71 -1.06
N LEU A 25 -17.15 -6.01 -0.87
CA LEU A 25 -16.37 -6.49 0.27
C LEU A 25 -14.95 -5.95 0.25
N LEU A 26 -14.31 -5.96 -0.92
CA LEU A 26 -12.96 -5.43 -1.10
C LEU A 26 -12.89 -3.95 -0.74
N VAL A 27 -13.79 -3.13 -1.29
CA VAL A 27 -13.87 -1.68 -0.99
C VAL A 27 -14.10 -1.41 0.50
N ALA A 28 -15.03 -2.13 1.13
CA ALA A 28 -15.29 -1.98 2.56
C ALA A 28 -14.09 -2.38 3.42
N ALA A 29 -13.39 -3.46 3.04
CA ALA A 29 -12.19 -3.92 3.73
C ALA A 29 -11.04 -2.92 3.61
N THR A 30 -10.76 -2.40 2.41
CA THR A 30 -9.72 -1.40 2.18
C THR A 30 -9.91 -0.17 3.07
N ARG A 31 -11.16 0.31 3.22
CA ARG A 31 -11.45 1.44 4.13
C ARG A 31 -11.28 1.04 5.59
N ALA A 32 -11.88 -0.06 6.01
CA ALA A 32 -11.86 -0.49 7.40
C ALA A 32 -10.44 -0.76 7.91
N PHE A 33 -9.59 -1.41 7.11
CA PHE A 33 -8.19 -1.66 7.46
C PHE A 33 -7.39 -0.35 7.55
N ALA A 34 -7.58 0.58 6.62
CA ALA A 34 -6.87 1.86 6.65
C ALA A 34 -7.34 2.80 7.78
N GLU A 35 -8.61 2.74 8.16
CA GLU A 35 -9.20 3.63 9.19
C GLU A 35 -9.02 3.11 10.62
N HIS A 36 -9.07 1.79 10.81
CA HIS A 36 -9.07 1.17 12.14
C HIS A 36 -7.80 0.37 12.43
N GLY A 37 -6.91 0.24 11.44
CA GLY A 37 -5.76 -0.67 11.49
C GLY A 37 -6.16 -2.10 11.18
N VAL A 38 -5.19 -2.87 10.69
CA VAL A 38 -5.36 -4.27 10.31
C VAL A 38 -5.71 -5.13 11.52
N THR A 39 -5.22 -4.85 12.72
CA THR A 39 -5.57 -5.64 13.90
C THR A 39 -7.03 -5.40 14.35
N ASN A 40 -7.48 -4.15 14.37
CA ASN A 40 -8.77 -3.80 14.99
C ASN A 40 -9.95 -3.82 14.01
N ALA A 41 -9.71 -3.88 12.70
CA ALA A 41 -10.80 -3.89 11.71
C ALA A 41 -11.75 -5.09 11.89
N SER A 42 -13.02 -4.78 12.11
CA SER A 42 -14.08 -5.77 12.37
C SER A 42 -14.61 -6.39 11.08
N LEU A 43 -14.45 -7.71 10.94
CA LEU A 43 -14.98 -8.43 9.79
C LEU A 43 -16.52 -8.35 9.69
N LEU A 44 -17.19 -8.22 10.84
CA LEU A 44 -18.64 -8.03 10.87
C LEU A 44 -19.02 -6.67 10.26
N ASP A 45 -18.32 -5.61 10.65
CA ASP A 45 -18.56 -4.27 10.12
C ASP A 45 -18.26 -4.18 8.64
N ILE A 46 -17.16 -4.80 8.18
CA ILE A 46 -16.82 -4.91 6.74
C ILE A 46 -17.98 -5.58 5.98
N THR A 47 -18.48 -6.72 6.45
CA THR A 47 -19.58 -7.42 5.77
C THR A 47 -20.87 -6.60 5.73
N ARG A 48 -21.18 -5.90 6.82
CA ARG A 48 -22.35 -5.03 6.93
C ARG A 48 -22.23 -3.83 5.97
N GLN A 49 -21.07 -3.17 5.92
CA GLN A 49 -20.80 -2.05 5.01
C GLN A 49 -20.85 -2.49 3.54
N ALA A 50 -20.45 -3.73 3.23
CA ALA A 50 -20.58 -4.32 1.91
C ALA A 50 -22.03 -4.75 1.57
N GLY A 51 -23.01 -4.51 2.44
CA GLY A 51 -24.41 -4.87 2.24
C GLY A 51 -24.70 -6.36 2.35
N GLN A 52 -23.84 -7.12 3.03
CA GLN A 52 -24.00 -8.55 3.26
C GLN A 52 -24.59 -8.82 4.63
N ARG A 53 -25.40 -9.88 4.74
CA ARG A 53 -26.13 -10.23 5.97
C ARG A 53 -25.30 -11.04 6.97
N ASN A 54 -24.21 -11.68 6.52
CA ASN A 54 -23.36 -12.50 7.37
C ASN A 54 -21.92 -12.61 6.83
N ARG A 55 -21.03 -13.18 7.64
CA ARG A 55 -19.61 -13.41 7.32
C ARG A 55 -19.35 -14.48 6.25
N GLY A 56 -20.36 -15.26 5.87
CA GLY A 56 -20.23 -16.33 4.88
C GLY A 56 -19.76 -15.81 3.52
N ALA A 57 -20.12 -14.57 3.16
CA ALA A 57 -19.67 -13.95 1.91
C ALA A 57 -18.15 -13.74 1.86
N VAL A 58 -17.50 -13.42 2.99
CA VAL A 58 -16.03 -13.30 3.03
C VAL A 58 -15.39 -14.66 2.83
N HIS A 59 -15.81 -15.66 3.59
CA HIS A 59 -15.27 -17.01 3.45
C HIS A 59 -15.47 -17.58 2.05
N TYR A 60 -16.61 -17.30 1.42
CA TYR A 60 -16.90 -17.74 0.05
C TYR A 60 -15.99 -17.06 -1.00
N HIS A 61 -15.74 -15.75 -0.88
CA HIS A 61 -15.00 -15.00 -1.91
C HIS A 61 -13.49 -14.92 -1.67
N PHE A 62 -13.05 -15.03 -0.42
CA PHE A 62 -11.67 -14.77 -0.01
C PHE A 62 -11.11 -15.86 0.91
N GLY A 63 -11.90 -16.87 1.30
CA GLY A 63 -11.47 -17.96 2.18
C GLY A 63 -11.38 -17.57 3.65
N SER A 64 -10.65 -16.49 3.96
CA SER A 64 -10.39 -16.01 5.32
C SER A 64 -10.37 -14.48 5.38
N ARG A 65 -10.14 -13.94 6.59
CA ARG A 65 -9.89 -12.51 6.79
C ARG A 65 -8.55 -12.11 6.18
N GLU A 66 -7.57 -12.99 6.32
CA GLU A 66 -6.20 -12.85 5.81
C GLU A 66 -6.20 -12.91 4.28
N GLY A 67 -7.00 -13.79 3.67
CA GLY A 67 -7.21 -13.82 2.22
C GLY A 67 -7.94 -12.57 1.69
N LEU A 68 -8.82 -11.96 2.49
CA LEU A 68 -9.41 -10.67 2.16
C LEU A 68 -8.37 -9.55 2.24
N LEU A 69 -7.50 -9.56 3.24
CA LEU A 69 -6.40 -8.61 3.37
C LEU A 69 -5.38 -8.76 2.23
N ALA A 70 -5.00 -9.99 1.88
CA ALA A 70 -4.14 -10.28 0.73
C ALA A 70 -4.75 -9.71 -0.55
N ALA A 71 -6.06 -9.93 -0.78
CA ALA A 71 -6.75 -9.36 -1.94
C ALA A 71 -6.78 -7.82 -1.95
N VAL A 72 -6.78 -7.15 -0.78
CA VAL A 72 -6.64 -5.69 -0.68
C VAL A 72 -5.24 -5.25 -1.10
N LEU A 73 -4.20 -5.97 -0.67
CA LEU A 73 -2.82 -5.67 -1.02
C LEU A 73 -2.54 -5.88 -2.51
N GLU A 74 -3.11 -6.93 -3.10
CA GLU A 74 -2.98 -7.25 -4.53
C GLU A 74 -3.48 -6.13 -5.45
N GLN A 75 -4.40 -5.26 -4.99
CA GLN A 75 -4.96 -4.18 -5.82
C GLN A 75 -3.91 -3.22 -6.38
N HIS A 76 -2.80 -3.04 -5.66
CA HIS A 76 -1.77 -2.05 -5.98
C HIS A 76 -0.36 -2.64 -6.07
N ALA A 77 -0.21 -3.95 -5.85
CA ALA A 77 1.07 -4.64 -5.86
C ALA A 77 1.81 -4.49 -7.21
N ASP A 78 1.10 -4.73 -8.32
CA ASP A 78 1.71 -4.69 -9.66
C ASP A 78 2.19 -3.26 -10.01
N PHE A 79 1.41 -2.23 -9.64
CA PHE A 79 1.80 -0.83 -9.85
C PHE A 79 3.11 -0.49 -9.13
N LEU A 80 3.21 -0.86 -7.84
CA LEU A 80 4.40 -0.59 -7.05
C LEU A 80 5.59 -1.39 -7.57
N SER A 81 5.43 -2.69 -7.75
CA SER A 81 6.49 -3.59 -8.20
C SER A 81 7.10 -3.14 -9.54
N GLU A 82 6.27 -2.81 -10.52
CA GLU A 82 6.75 -2.32 -11.83
C GLU A 82 7.47 -0.97 -11.73
N ARG A 83 6.98 -0.07 -10.87
CA ARG A 83 7.55 1.27 -10.74
C ARG A 83 8.85 1.26 -9.93
N GLU A 84 8.86 0.53 -8.83
CA GLU A 84 10.06 0.25 -8.02
C GLU A 84 11.13 -0.43 -8.86
N HIS A 85 10.79 -1.48 -9.60
CA HIS A 85 11.76 -2.19 -10.45
C HIS A 85 12.44 -1.24 -11.45
N ARG A 86 11.67 -0.40 -12.14
CA ARG A 86 12.23 0.57 -13.10
C ARG A 86 13.20 1.56 -12.44
N LEU A 87 12.84 2.10 -11.28
CA LEU A 87 13.68 3.06 -10.56
C LEU A 87 14.90 2.38 -9.94
N HIS A 88 14.75 1.15 -9.46
CA HIS A 88 15.86 0.32 -9.00
C HIS A 88 16.89 0.09 -10.10
N GLN A 89 16.46 -0.30 -11.32
CA GLN A 89 17.36 -0.46 -12.46
C GLN A 89 18.09 0.85 -12.79
N ALA A 90 17.37 1.98 -12.82
CA ALA A 90 18.00 3.28 -13.03
C ALA A 90 18.98 3.66 -11.90
N ALA A 91 18.71 3.26 -10.66
CA ALA A 91 19.60 3.51 -9.54
C ALA A 91 20.89 2.68 -9.62
N LEU A 92 20.84 1.45 -10.15
CA LEU A 92 22.02 0.61 -10.37
C LEU A 92 23.02 1.20 -11.38
N GLU A 93 22.55 2.03 -12.32
CA GLU A 93 23.42 2.73 -13.28
C GLU A 93 24.14 3.95 -12.67
N ARG A 94 23.81 4.31 -11.42
CA ARG A 94 24.38 5.46 -10.71
C ARG A 94 25.53 5.02 -9.79
N PRO A 95 26.43 5.94 -9.41
CA PRO A 95 27.54 5.64 -8.51
C PRO A 95 27.11 4.92 -7.23
N ASP A 96 27.98 4.06 -6.71
CA ASP A 96 27.70 3.23 -5.53
C ASP A 96 27.46 4.03 -4.24
N ASP A 97 27.90 5.29 -4.18
CA ASP A 97 27.65 6.18 -3.05
C ASP A 97 26.35 7.02 -3.18
N ASP A 98 25.61 6.83 -4.28
CA ASP A 98 24.35 7.53 -4.56
C ASP A 98 23.16 6.87 -3.85
N LEU A 99 23.16 7.03 -2.52
CA LEU A 99 22.04 6.66 -1.65
C LEU A 99 20.71 7.36 -2.02
N PRO A 100 20.69 8.67 -2.38
CA PRO A 100 19.46 9.34 -2.82
C PRO A 100 18.75 8.62 -3.97
N ALA A 101 19.48 8.09 -4.95
CA ALA A 101 18.87 7.34 -6.05
C ALA A 101 18.21 6.03 -5.61
N ALA A 102 18.80 5.32 -4.65
CA ALA A 102 18.19 4.12 -4.08
C ALA A 102 16.92 4.47 -3.28
N LEU A 103 16.96 5.58 -2.53
CA LEU A 103 15.79 6.09 -1.79
C LEU A 103 14.68 6.61 -2.71
N GLU A 104 15.02 7.21 -3.85
CA GLU A 104 14.05 7.61 -4.87
C GLU A 104 13.22 6.41 -5.35
N ALA A 105 13.84 5.23 -5.49
CA ALA A 105 13.18 3.99 -5.87
C ALA A 105 12.19 3.47 -4.81
N LEU A 106 12.29 3.93 -3.56
CA LEU A 106 11.31 3.67 -2.49
C LEU A 106 10.24 4.77 -2.42
N VAL A 107 10.66 6.03 -2.47
CA VAL A 107 9.80 7.19 -2.19
C VAL A 107 8.85 7.52 -3.33
N ARG A 108 9.35 7.51 -4.57
CA ARG A 108 8.58 7.94 -5.74
C ARG A 108 7.39 7.02 -6.06
N PRO A 109 7.53 5.68 -6.10
CA PRO A 109 6.39 4.78 -6.36
C PRO A 109 5.27 4.95 -5.33
N ALA A 110 5.62 5.03 -4.05
CA ALA A 110 4.65 5.25 -2.98
C ALA A 110 3.97 6.62 -3.09
N THR A 111 4.71 7.67 -3.48
CA THR A 111 4.13 9.01 -3.70
C THR A 111 3.15 8.99 -4.87
N GLU A 112 3.56 8.46 -6.02
CA GLU A 112 2.69 8.33 -7.20
C GLU A 112 1.45 7.50 -6.90
N LEU A 113 1.57 6.39 -6.13
CA LEU A 113 0.43 5.58 -5.71
C LEU A 113 -0.58 6.39 -4.88
N SER A 114 -0.10 7.24 -3.97
CA SER A 114 -0.96 8.09 -3.14
C SER A 114 -1.81 9.10 -3.94
N GLU A 115 -1.37 9.39 -5.16
CA GLU A 115 -2.02 10.32 -6.10
C GLU A 115 -3.07 9.63 -6.99
N THR A 116 -3.06 8.29 -7.07
CA THR A 116 -4.01 7.51 -7.89
C THR A 116 -5.45 7.50 -7.35
N GLY A 117 -5.64 7.91 -6.10
CA GLY A 117 -6.94 8.02 -5.45
C GLY A 117 -6.97 7.42 -4.05
N TRP A 118 -8.18 7.34 -3.48
CA TRP A 118 -8.38 6.93 -2.09
C TRP A 118 -7.84 5.53 -1.77
N SER A 119 -7.94 4.57 -2.70
CA SER A 119 -7.51 3.19 -2.46
C SER A 119 -5.99 3.06 -2.37
N GLY A 120 -5.25 3.80 -3.20
CA GLY A 120 -3.78 3.85 -3.13
C GLY A 120 -3.30 4.45 -1.80
N ARG A 121 -4.01 5.46 -1.28
CA ARG A 121 -3.74 6.05 0.04
C ARG A 121 -4.01 5.06 1.17
N CYS A 122 -5.15 4.39 1.12
CA CYS A 122 -5.49 3.34 2.08
C CYS A 122 -4.45 2.22 2.07
N TYR A 123 -4.02 1.80 0.89
CA TYR A 123 -2.99 0.78 0.72
C TYR A 123 -1.69 1.16 1.46
N LEU A 124 -1.18 2.39 1.29
CA LEU A 124 0.05 2.82 1.96
C LEU A 124 -0.07 2.82 3.48
N VAL A 125 -1.25 3.18 4.00
CA VAL A 125 -1.54 3.12 5.44
C VAL A 125 -1.56 1.68 5.94
N ILE A 126 -2.17 0.77 5.18
CA ILE A 126 -2.26 -0.65 5.51
C ILE A 126 -0.86 -1.29 5.53
N VAL A 127 -0.04 -1.02 4.50
CA VAL A 127 1.33 -1.52 4.45
C VAL A 127 2.18 -0.96 5.60
N ALA A 128 2.04 0.33 5.92
CA ALA A 128 2.75 0.90 7.06
C ALA A 128 2.36 0.25 8.40
N ASP A 129 1.07 -0.05 8.58
CA ASP A 129 0.55 -0.74 9.77
C ASP A 129 1.10 -2.18 9.86
N LEU A 130 1.13 -2.89 8.74
CA LEU A 130 1.67 -4.26 8.65
C LEU A 130 3.17 -4.33 8.93
N ILE A 131 3.95 -3.37 8.44
CA ILE A 131 5.41 -3.31 8.67
C ILE A 131 5.73 -2.97 10.13
N ALA A 132 4.87 -2.19 10.80
CA ALA A 132 5.06 -1.83 12.19
C ALA A 132 4.63 -2.92 13.19
N ASP A 133 3.84 -3.91 12.75
CA ASP A 133 3.32 -4.98 13.61
C ASP A 133 3.88 -6.35 13.21
N GLU A 134 4.90 -6.79 13.97
CA GLU A 134 5.56 -8.10 13.83
C GLU A 134 4.60 -9.30 13.91
N GLN A 135 3.36 -9.14 14.42
CA GLN A 135 2.41 -10.24 14.53
C GLN A 135 1.79 -10.65 13.18
N HIS A 136 1.82 -9.77 12.17
CA HIS A 136 1.22 -10.05 10.86
C HIS A 136 2.13 -10.85 9.91
N ASP A 137 3.41 -11.04 10.25
CA ASP A 137 4.37 -11.83 9.46
C ASP A 137 4.09 -13.36 9.47
N LYS A 138 3.03 -13.80 10.14
CA LYS A 138 2.75 -15.23 10.35
C LYS A 138 1.81 -15.85 9.32
N ASP A 139 1.04 -15.06 8.58
CA ASP A 139 0.11 -15.59 7.58
C ASP A 139 0.76 -15.65 6.18
N PRO A 140 0.79 -16.82 5.52
CA PRO A 140 1.48 -16.99 4.25
C PRO A 140 0.85 -16.22 3.09
N ASP A 141 -0.47 -16.01 3.09
CA ASP A 141 -1.16 -15.29 2.01
C ASP A 141 -0.84 -13.79 2.09
N VAL A 142 -0.85 -13.24 3.30
CA VAL A 142 -0.48 -11.83 3.55
C VAL A 142 0.99 -11.59 3.21
N ARG A 143 1.89 -12.48 3.65
CA ARG A 143 3.32 -12.37 3.33
C ARG A 143 3.56 -12.42 1.82
N THR A 144 2.95 -13.38 1.12
CA THR A 144 3.07 -13.50 -0.34
C THR A 144 2.55 -12.23 -1.04
N ALA A 145 1.43 -11.68 -0.58
CA ALA A 145 0.89 -10.44 -1.13
C ALA A 145 1.81 -9.24 -0.88
N LEU A 146 2.44 -9.13 0.29
CA LEU A 146 3.44 -8.10 0.56
C LEU A 146 4.71 -8.27 -0.30
N GLU A 147 5.22 -9.49 -0.44
CA GLU A 147 6.39 -9.77 -1.30
C GLU A 147 6.15 -9.36 -2.76
N ARG A 148 4.93 -9.52 -3.27
CA ARG A 148 4.56 -9.06 -4.62
C ARG A 148 4.64 -7.56 -4.79
N THR A 149 4.50 -6.80 -3.72
CA THR A 149 4.49 -5.33 -3.78
C THR A 149 5.88 -4.76 -4.00
N GLY A 150 6.92 -5.57 -3.79
CA GLY A 150 8.30 -5.28 -4.11
C GLY A 150 9.14 -5.00 -2.86
N GLY A 151 10.04 -4.04 -2.97
CA GLY A 151 10.86 -3.56 -1.87
C GLY A 151 12.20 -4.28 -1.70
N VAL A 152 12.25 -5.61 -1.71
CA VAL A 152 13.47 -6.36 -1.32
C VAL A 152 14.73 -5.89 -2.06
N PRO A 153 14.76 -5.81 -3.41
CA PRO A 153 15.94 -5.32 -4.12
C PRO A 153 16.28 -3.85 -3.81
N VAL A 154 15.26 -3.02 -3.57
CA VAL A 154 15.44 -1.60 -3.20
C VAL A 154 16.08 -1.50 -1.81
N TYR A 155 15.64 -2.28 -0.83
CA TYR A 155 16.23 -2.31 0.51
C TYR A 155 17.64 -2.90 0.54
N GLU A 156 17.92 -3.90 -0.30
CA GLU A 156 19.28 -4.43 -0.50
C GLU A 156 20.21 -3.33 -1.07
N LEU A 157 19.74 -2.59 -2.07
CA LEU A 157 20.49 -1.47 -2.65
C LEU A 157 20.70 -0.35 -1.63
N ILE A 158 19.66 0.05 -0.89
CA ILE A 158 19.79 1.04 0.19
C ILE A 158 20.85 0.58 1.19
N THR A 159 20.77 -0.68 1.63
CA THR A 159 21.72 -1.29 2.57
C THR A 159 23.15 -1.25 2.05
N ALA A 160 23.37 -1.58 0.77
CA ALA A 160 24.69 -1.55 0.15
C ALA A 160 25.29 -0.14 0.06
N ARG A 161 24.46 0.90 -0.04
CA ARG A 161 24.88 2.30 -0.18
C ARG A 161 24.90 3.09 1.14
N MET A 162 24.46 2.48 2.23
CA MET A 162 24.53 3.09 3.56
C MET A 162 25.97 3.06 4.11
N PRO A 163 26.36 4.04 4.94
CA PRO A 163 27.60 3.96 5.70
C PRO A 163 27.66 2.68 6.56
N PRO A 164 28.86 2.11 6.81
CA PRO A 164 28.99 0.92 7.64
C PRO A 164 28.55 1.19 9.08
N MET A 165 27.72 0.30 9.64
CA MET A 165 27.21 0.37 11.01
C MET A 165 26.85 -1.02 11.55
N PRO A 166 26.70 -1.20 12.88
CA PRO A 166 26.21 -2.45 13.45
C PRO A 166 24.88 -2.89 12.84
N GLU A 167 24.69 -4.20 12.69
CA GLU A 167 23.50 -4.77 12.05
C GLU A 167 22.19 -4.37 12.73
N GLU A 168 22.16 -4.39 14.06
CA GLU A 168 20.99 -3.99 14.86
C GLU A 168 20.60 -2.53 14.58
N VAL A 169 21.58 -1.62 14.50
CA VAL A 169 21.34 -0.21 14.18
C VAL A 169 20.85 -0.05 12.75
N ARG A 170 21.42 -0.79 11.80
CA ARG A 170 20.99 -0.77 10.41
C ARG A 170 19.54 -1.23 10.27
N ALA A 171 19.19 -2.35 10.89
CA ALA A 171 17.84 -2.90 10.88
C ALA A 171 16.83 -1.88 11.45
N GLU A 172 17.14 -1.30 12.61
CA GLU A 172 16.30 -0.26 13.23
C GLU A 172 16.15 0.97 12.32
N ARG A 173 17.24 1.45 11.70
CA ARG A 173 17.18 2.58 10.76
C ARG A 173 16.31 2.30 9.55
N LEU A 174 16.35 1.09 9.01
CA LEU A 174 15.51 0.70 7.88
C LEU A 174 14.03 0.64 8.29
N ALA A 175 13.70 0.08 9.45
CA ALA A 175 12.33 0.07 9.96
C ALA A 175 11.77 1.49 10.19
N LEU A 176 12.58 2.37 10.80
CA LEU A 176 12.23 3.78 11.01
C LEU A 176 12.10 4.55 9.69
N LEU A 177 12.99 4.30 8.72
CA LEU A 177 12.92 4.89 7.38
C LEU A 177 11.59 4.55 6.72
N THR A 178 11.22 3.27 6.67
CA THR A 178 9.98 2.81 6.03
C THR A 178 8.76 3.44 6.69
N SER A 179 8.71 3.42 8.02
CA SER A 179 7.65 4.06 8.80
C SER A 179 7.56 5.56 8.52
N PHE A 180 8.69 6.25 8.49
CA PHE A 180 8.77 7.69 8.21
C PHE A 180 8.28 8.03 6.80
N VAL A 181 8.77 7.32 5.77
CA VAL A 181 8.41 7.56 4.37
C VAL A 181 6.92 7.35 4.14
N LEU A 182 6.39 6.18 4.53
CA LEU A 182 4.97 5.87 4.33
C LEU A 182 4.05 6.81 5.10
N ARG A 183 4.42 7.19 6.34
CA ARG A 183 3.65 8.15 7.12
C ARG A 183 3.69 9.56 6.53
N ALA A 184 4.85 10.01 6.06
CA ALA A 184 4.99 11.33 5.44
C ALA A 184 4.09 11.47 4.19
N ILE A 185 4.08 10.43 3.34
CA ILE A 185 3.24 10.34 2.15
C ILE A 185 1.75 10.26 2.52
N GLY A 186 1.39 9.37 3.45
CA GLY A 186 0.00 9.22 3.89
C GLY A 186 -0.58 10.50 4.50
N ASP A 187 0.21 11.22 5.31
CA ASP A 187 -0.24 12.48 5.89
C ASP A 187 -0.35 13.61 4.85
N ARG A 188 0.51 13.63 3.84
CA ARG A 188 0.37 14.55 2.70
C ARG A 188 -0.97 14.31 2.01
N ALA A 189 -1.25 13.05 1.66
CA ALA A 189 -2.47 12.69 0.96
C ALA A 189 -3.75 13.07 1.75
N ARG A 190 -3.74 12.87 3.08
CA ARG A 190 -4.84 13.30 3.97
C ARG A 190 -4.99 14.82 4.04
N ALA A 191 -3.88 15.56 4.01
CA ALA A 191 -3.91 17.03 4.08
C ALA A 191 -4.52 17.63 2.81
N GLU A 192 -4.20 17.08 1.64
CA GLU A 192 -4.80 17.46 0.35
C GLU A 192 -6.32 17.20 0.34
N GLU A 193 -6.76 16.06 0.85
CA GLU A 193 -8.19 15.70 0.98
C GLU A 193 -8.99 16.67 1.85
N ARG A 194 -8.38 17.14 2.94
CA ARG A 194 -9.03 18.05 3.90
C ARG A 194 -8.93 19.52 3.50
N GLY A 195 -8.30 19.84 2.36
CA GLY A 195 -8.02 21.22 1.96
C GLY A 195 -7.17 21.97 3.01
N SER A 196 -6.32 21.25 3.76
CA SER A 196 -5.58 21.83 4.87
C SER A 196 -4.46 22.75 4.37
N THR A 197 -4.48 24.01 4.80
CA THR A 197 -3.45 25.03 4.53
C THR A 197 -2.24 24.95 5.47
N GLN A 198 -2.19 23.96 6.35
CA GLN A 198 -1.19 23.88 7.43
C GLN A 198 0.17 23.32 6.98
N ARG A 199 0.25 22.65 5.82
CA ARG A 199 1.51 22.32 5.14
C ARG A 199 1.66 23.25 3.94
N LEU A 200 2.88 23.75 3.71
CA LEU A 200 3.24 24.34 2.43
C LEU A 200 2.95 23.26 1.38
N GLY A 201 1.92 23.48 0.55
CA GLY A 201 1.46 22.51 -0.46
C GLY A 201 2.48 22.39 -1.58
N LEU A 202 3.62 21.76 -1.28
CA LEU A 202 4.69 21.51 -2.23
C LEU A 202 4.11 20.71 -3.41
N ASP A 203 4.54 21.02 -4.63
CA ASP A 203 4.30 20.13 -5.76
C ASP A 203 4.95 18.76 -5.51
N SER A 204 4.46 17.74 -6.23
CA SER A 204 4.88 16.35 -6.02
C SER A 204 6.38 16.13 -6.19
N GLU A 205 7.00 16.77 -7.18
CA GLU A 205 8.45 16.66 -7.41
C GLU A 205 9.25 17.26 -6.26
N THR A 206 8.88 18.46 -5.81
CA THR A 206 9.55 19.10 -4.66
C THR A 206 9.37 18.27 -3.39
N PHE A 207 8.19 17.68 -3.18
CA PHE A 207 7.94 16.80 -2.05
C PHE A 207 8.79 15.52 -2.08
N VAL A 208 8.86 14.83 -3.22
CA VAL A 208 9.69 13.63 -3.39
C VAL A 208 11.15 13.95 -3.11
N ARG A 209 11.70 15.01 -3.73
CA ARG A 209 13.09 15.44 -3.53
C ARG A 209 13.39 15.77 -2.07
N ASN A 210 12.47 16.47 -1.41
CA ASN A 210 12.62 16.80 0.01
C ASN A 210 12.61 15.53 0.88
N LEU A 211 11.66 14.63 0.66
CA LEU A 211 11.53 13.41 1.44
C LEU A 211 12.72 12.48 1.26
N VAL A 212 13.24 12.34 0.03
CA VAL A 212 14.49 11.61 -0.26
C VAL A 212 15.68 12.24 0.46
N SER A 213 15.78 13.56 0.47
CA SER A 213 16.88 14.26 1.17
C SER A 213 16.83 14.04 2.68
N MET A 214 15.64 14.10 3.28
CA MET A 214 15.43 13.83 4.70
C MET A 214 15.77 12.37 5.05
N ALA A 215 15.29 11.42 4.25
CA ALA A 215 15.59 10.00 4.40
C ALA A 215 17.10 9.71 4.29
N ALA A 216 17.79 10.33 3.33
CA ALA A 216 19.24 10.18 3.20
C ALA A 216 19.97 10.71 4.44
N GLY A 217 19.53 11.84 5.00
CA GLY A 217 20.05 12.38 6.25
C GLY A 217 19.85 11.43 7.43
N MET A 218 18.67 10.82 7.57
CA MET A 218 18.38 9.84 8.62
C MET A 218 19.32 8.63 8.56
N LEU A 219 19.58 8.11 7.36
CA LEU A 219 20.43 6.93 7.18
C LEU A 219 21.92 7.23 7.32
N ARG A 220 22.35 8.47 7.05
CA ARG A 220 23.75 8.92 7.13
C ARG A 220 24.14 9.52 8.48
N ALA A 221 23.20 9.79 9.37
CA ALA A 221 23.49 10.39 10.67
C ALA A 221 24.52 9.55 11.45
N ASP A 222 25.49 10.19 12.10
CA ASP A 222 26.48 9.49 12.91
C ASP A 222 25.85 8.98 14.22
N LEU A 223 26.41 7.89 14.77
CA LEU A 223 26.12 7.48 16.14
C LEU A 223 27.00 8.30 17.10
N PRO A 224 26.41 8.95 18.11
CA PRO A 224 27.16 9.76 19.08
C PRO A 224 28.01 8.91 20.04
#